data_AF-X0UYX4-F1
#
_entry.id   AF-X0UYX4-F1
#
_cell.length_a   1.000
_cell.length_b   1.000
_cell.length_c   1.000
_cell.angle_alpha   90.00
_cell.angle_beta   90.00
_cell.angle_gamma   90.00
#
_symmetry.space_group_name_H-M   'P 1'
#
loop_
_entity.id
_entity.type
_entity.pdbx_description
1 polymer ?
#
loop_
_entity_poly.entity_id
_entity_poly.type
_entity_poly.pdbx_seq_one_letter_code
_entity_poly.pdbx_strand_id
1 'polypeptide(L)'
;TYRNFEGGVLEPGELDESSQGIIDKARETLNNMDRLLGQCHFKQAIMAGMALAQETNRYLDGKSPWKTIKEDRAAAGTALYVALCALSGLRTALYPFLPFSSQQLHRLLGFDGEVKDDGWELRLPPAGQKLLEPKPLFSKLDDKLVEEETAWLGKPD
;
A
#
# COMPACT_ATOMS: atom_id res chain seq x y z
N THR A 1 -12.85 1.99 -2.82
CA THR A 1 -12.94 2.93 -3.96
C THR A 1 -13.64 2.31 -5.16
N TYR A 2 -13.10 1.24 -5.76
CA TYR A 2 -13.65 0.63 -6.99
C TYR A 2 -15.17 0.39 -7.03
N ARG A 3 -15.73 -0.33 -6.05
CA ARG A 3 -17.16 -0.72 -6.04
C ARG A 3 -18.15 0.43 -5.84
N ASN A 4 -17.75 1.49 -5.13
CA ASN A 4 -18.68 2.53 -4.67
C ASN A 4 -18.41 3.92 -5.29
N PHE A 5 -17.35 4.04 -6.09
CA PHE A 5 -16.89 5.30 -6.68
C PHE A 5 -16.44 5.12 -8.14
N GLU A 6 -17.06 4.18 -8.86
CA GLU A 6 -16.87 3.98 -10.31
C GLU A 6 -15.40 3.75 -10.73
N GLY A 7 -14.58 3.21 -9.83
CA GLY A 7 -13.16 3.03 -10.11
C GLY A 7 -12.33 4.32 -10.14
N GLY A 8 -12.87 5.49 -9.82
CA GLY A 8 -12.12 6.75 -9.81
C GLY A 8 -11.48 7.07 -8.46
N VAL A 9 -10.29 7.68 -8.48
CA VAL A 9 -9.71 8.37 -7.32
C VAL A 9 -10.55 9.61 -7.03
N LEU A 10 -10.95 9.78 -5.77
CA LEU A 10 -11.81 10.88 -5.37
C LEU A 10 -11.00 12.13 -5.08
N GLU A 11 -11.62 13.29 -5.29
CA GLU A 11 -11.13 14.52 -4.67
C GLU A 11 -11.28 14.39 -3.15
N PRO A 12 -10.17 14.47 -2.38
CA PRO A 12 -10.29 14.49 -0.94
C PRO A 12 -11.03 15.76 -0.49
N GLY A 13 -11.93 15.60 0.47
CA GLY A 13 -12.42 16.74 1.25
C GLY A 13 -11.33 17.26 2.21
N GLU A 14 -11.73 17.98 3.25
CA GLU A 14 -10.78 18.42 4.27
C GLU A 14 -10.07 17.23 4.93
N LEU A 15 -8.74 17.30 4.97
CA LEU A 15 -7.89 16.31 5.63
C LEU A 15 -7.81 16.68 7.11
N ASP A 16 -8.35 15.80 7.96
CA ASP A 16 -8.10 15.91 9.39
C ASP A 16 -6.66 15.50 9.76
N GLU A 17 -6.31 15.76 11.01
CA GLU A 17 -4.98 15.49 11.55
C GLU A 17 -4.57 14.01 11.39
N SER A 18 -5.53 13.09 11.55
CA SER A 18 -5.27 11.65 11.38
C SER A 18 -4.98 11.27 9.93
N SER A 19 -5.64 11.93 8.98
CA SER A 19 -5.51 11.70 7.55
C SER A 19 -4.20 12.27 7.03
N GLN A 20 -3.87 13.49 7.44
CA GLN A 20 -2.60 14.12 7.14
C GLN A 20 -1.44 13.32 7.72
N GLY A 21 -1.58 12.83 8.97
CA GLY A 21 -0.57 12.01 9.63
C GLY A 21 -0.20 10.74 8.87
N ILE A 22 -1.14 10.08 8.20
CA ILE A 22 -0.84 8.89 7.37
C ILE A 22 -0.04 9.25 6.11
N ILE A 23 -0.37 10.37 5.45
CA ILE A 23 0.36 10.83 4.26
C ILE A 23 1.79 11.21 4.64
N ASP A 24 1.96 11.94 5.74
CA ASP A 24 3.27 12.32 6.25
C ASP A 24 4.07 11.08 6.66
N LYS A 25 3.42 10.10 7.29
CA LYS A 25 4.05 8.83 7.63
C LYS A 25 4.58 8.07 6.42
N ALA A 26 3.85 8.11 5.30
CA ALA A 26 4.31 7.50 4.06
C ALA A 26 5.61 8.16 3.55
N ARG A 27 5.71 9.50 3.63
CA ARG A 27 6.94 10.23 3.28
C ARG A 27 8.09 9.92 4.23
N GLU A 28 7.82 9.94 5.54
CA GLU A 28 8.81 9.60 6.56
C GLU A 28 9.36 8.18 6.38
N THR A 29 8.50 7.22 6.07
CA THR A 29 8.91 5.83 5.83
C THR A 29 9.86 5.73 4.64
N LEU A 30 9.59 6.43 3.53
CA LEU A 30 10.51 6.46 2.39
C LEU A 30 11.87 7.05 2.78
N ASN A 31 11.90 8.19 3.49
CA ASN A 31 13.14 8.83 3.94
C ASN A 31 13.93 7.94 4.90
N ASN A 32 13.25 7.27 5.84
CA ASN A 32 13.89 6.37 6.79
C ASN A 32 14.45 5.12 6.08
N MET A 33 13.70 4.57 5.13
CA MET A 33 14.13 3.40 4.37
C MET A 33 15.32 3.71 3.47
N ASP A 34 15.37 4.89 2.83
CA ASP A 34 16.53 5.34 2.06
C ASP A 34 17.82 5.28 2.89
N ARG A 35 17.81 5.88 4.08
CA ARG A 35 18.93 5.84 5.04
C ARG A 35 19.30 4.40 5.43
N LEU A 36 18.31 3.57 5.76
CA LEU A 36 18.55 2.18 6.18
C LEU A 36 19.13 1.33 5.05
N LEU A 37 18.63 1.51 3.82
CA LEU A 37 19.12 0.81 2.63
C LEU A 37 20.57 1.24 2.29
N GLY A 38 20.87 2.54 2.37
CA GLY A 38 22.22 3.06 2.20
C GLY A 38 23.23 2.53 3.22
N GLN A 39 22.76 2.12 4.40
CA GLN A 39 23.55 1.49 5.46
C GLN A 39 23.49 -0.05 5.45
N CYS A 40 22.89 -0.65 4.41
CA CYS A 40 22.68 -2.10 4.28
C CYS A 40 21.86 -2.74 5.43
N HIS A 41 21.02 -1.96 6.12
CA HIS A 41 20.11 -2.43 7.17
C HIS A 41 18.78 -2.95 6.58
N PHE A 42 18.85 -3.93 5.67
CA PHE A 42 17.72 -4.42 4.88
C PHE A 42 16.53 -4.90 5.72
N LYS A 43 16.80 -5.65 6.80
CA LYS A 43 15.75 -6.15 7.71
C LYS A 43 14.97 -5.01 8.36
N GLN A 44 15.66 -3.95 8.78
CA GLN A 44 15.01 -2.80 9.40
C GLN A 44 14.22 -2.01 8.35
N ALA A 45 14.75 -1.88 7.13
CA ALA A 45 14.07 -1.19 6.03
C ALA A 45 12.74 -1.87 5.68
N ILE A 46 12.72 -3.19 5.45
CA ILE A 46 11.46 -3.89 5.14
C ILE A 46 10.47 -3.83 6.32
N MET A 47 10.95 -3.89 7.57
CA MET A 47 10.10 -3.73 8.74
C MET A 47 9.45 -2.34 8.82
N ALA A 48 10.16 -1.28 8.41
CA ALA A 48 9.59 0.06 8.34
C ALA A 48 8.45 0.16 7.30
N GLY A 49 8.64 -0.44 6.13
CA GLY A 49 7.57 -0.56 5.12
C GLY A 49 6.36 -1.34 5.64
N MET A 50 6.58 -2.46 6.31
CA MET A 50 5.50 -3.25 6.92
C MET A 50 4.77 -2.49 8.04
N ALA A 51 5.47 -1.68 8.82
CA ALA A 51 4.87 -0.84 9.85
C ALA A 51 3.90 0.20 9.25
N LEU A 52 4.27 0.83 8.12
CA LEU A 52 3.37 1.73 7.39
C LEU A 52 2.10 1.02 6.90
N ALA A 53 2.21 -0.22 6.40
CA ALA A 53 1.05 -1.01 6.00
C ALA A 53 0.11 -1.29 7.19
N GLN A 54 0.67 -1.61 8.35
CA GLN A 54 -0.11 -1.83 9.57
C GLN A 54 -0.79 -0.54 10.08
N GLU A 55 -0.10 0.60 10.05
CA GLU A 55 -0.67 1.91 10.37
C GLU A 55 -1.84 2.26 9.44
N THR A 56 -1.67 2.02 8.14
CA THR A 56 -2.71 2.28 7.13
C THR A 56 -3.96 1.43 7.39
N ASN A 57 -3.79 0.16 7.77
CA ASN A 57 -4.91 -0.70 8.15
C ASN A 57 -5.61 -0.18 9.42
N ARG A 58 -4.86 0.22 10.46
CA ARG A 58 -5.44 0.83 11.68
C ARG A 58 -6.25 2.09 11.37
N TYR A 59 -5.73 2.94 10.49
CA TYR A 59 -6.44 4.14 10.04
C TYR A 59 -7.75 3.78 9.33
N LEU A 60 -7.71 2.81 8.40
CA LEU A 60 -8.91 2.34 7.70
C LEU A 60 -9.94 1.72 8.65
N ASP A 61 -9.50 0.95 9.64
CA ASP A 61 -10.38 0.38 10.66
C ASP A 61 -11.04 1.48 11.51
N GLY A 62 -10.26 2.47 11.94
CA GLY A 62 -10.75 3.62 12.69
C GLY A 62 -11.75 4.48 11.91
N LYS A 63 -11.48 4.73 10.62
CA LYS A 63 -12.39 5.47 9.73
C LYS A 63 -13.58 4.64 9.23
N SER A 64 -13.43 3.31 9.22
CA SER A 64 -14.43 2.34 8.76
C SER A 64 -15.20 2.80 7.51
N PRO A 65 -14.53 3.14 6.38
CA PRO A 65 -15.18 3.78 5.23
C PRO A 65 -16.31 2.94 4.62
N TRP A 66 -16.30 1.61 4.80
CA TRP A 66 -17.40 0.73 4.39
C TRP A 66 -18.71 0.91 5.18
N LYS A 67 -18.62 1.46 6.39
CA LYS A 67 -19.78 1.88 7.19
C LYS A 67 -20.13 3.34 6.89
N THR A 68 -19.13 4.21 7.01
CA THR A 68 -19.27 5.68 6.90
C THR A 68 -19.85 6.11 5.55
N ILE A 69 -19.61 5.36 4.47
CA ILE A 69 -20.17 5.68 3.16
C ILE A 69 -21.71 5.77 3.12
N LYS A 70 -22.40 5.11 4.05
CA LYS A 70 -23.88 5.16 4.14
C LYS A 70 -24.38 6.46 4.77
N GLU A 71 -23.53 7.17 5.51
CA GLU A 71 -23.85 8.37 6.28
C GLU A 71 -23.21 9.59 5.64
N ASP A 72 -21.91 9.53 5.41
CA ASP A 72 -21.10 10.56 4.77
C ASP A 72 -20.18 9.95 3.70
N ARG A 73 -20.64 10.07 2.45
CA ARG A 73 -19.90 9.59 1.29
C ARG A 73 -18.61 10.37 1.04
N ALA A 74 -18.56 11.66 1.40
CA ALA A 74 -17.38 12.49 1.21
C ALA A 74 -16.28 12.08 2.21
N ALA A 75 -16.61 11.94 3.49
CA ALA A 75 -15.67 11.48 4.51
C ALA A 75 -15.11 10.07 4.21
N ALA A 76 -15.97 9.14 3.76
CA ALA A 76 -15.52 7.83 3.31
C ALA A 76 -14.59 7.92 2.09
N GLY A 77 -14.84 8.88 1.19
CA GLY A 77 -14.01 9.16 0.04
C GLY A 77 -12.61 9.65 0.42
N THR A 78 -12.54 10.62 1.33
CA THR A 78 -11.28 11.14 1.88
C THR A 78 -10.46 10.03 2.54
N ALA A 79 -11.07 9.18 3.37
CA ALA A 79 -10.37 8.07 4.02
C ALA A 79 -9.79 7.08 3.01
N LEU A 80 -10.54 6.78 1.94
CA LEU A 80 -10.05 5.93 0.87
C LEU A 80 -8.94 6.58 0.05
N TYR A 81 -9.03 7.89 -0.21
CA TYR A 81 -7.97 8.65 -0.87
C TYR A 81 -6.66 8.59 -0.08
N VAL A 82 -6.72 8.82 1.23
CA VAL A 82 -5.55 8.75 2.12
C VAL A 82 -4.93 7.36 2.11
N ALA A 83 -5.75 6.30 2.14
CA ALA A 83 -5.25 4.94 2.03
C ALA A 83 -4.57 4.67 0.68
N LEU A 84 -5.08 5.21 -0.43
CA LEU A 84 -4.42 5.13 -1.74
C LEU A 84 -3.08 5.88 -1.76
N CYS A 85 -2.97 7.01 -1.06
CA CYS A 85 -1.71 7.73 -0.89
C CYS A 85 -0.68 6.87 -0.16
N ALA A 86 -1.07 6.24 0.95
CA ALA A 86 -0.19 5.32 1.69
C ALA A 86 0.20 4.09 0.85
N LEU A 87 -0.73 3.53 0.08
CA LEU A 87 -0.44 2.43 -0.86
C LEU A 87 0.56 2.84 -1.94
N SER A 88 0.51 4.10 -2.43
CA SER A 88 1.51 4.59 -3.36
C SER A 88 2.90 4.70 -2.72
N GLY A 89 2.97 5.10 -1.45
CA GLY A 89 4.21 5.05 -0.67
C GLY A 89 4.75 3.63 -0.52
N LEU A 90 3.88 2.67 -0.17
CA LEU A 90 4.24 1.25 -0.03
C LEU A 90 4.71 0.63 -1.36
N ARG A 91 4.08 1.00 -2.47
CA ARG A 91 4.49 0.60 -3.83
C ARG A 91 5.96 0.93 -4.07
N THR A 92 6.38 2.16 -3.80
CA THR A 92 7.78 2.61 -3.94
C THR A 92 8.66 1.93 -2.89
N ALA A 93 8.27 1.98 -1.61
CA ALA A 93 9.07 1.52 -0.48
C ALA A 93 9.42 0.02 -0.56
N LEU A 94 8.47 -0.81 -0.98
CA LEU A 94 8.65 -2.27 -1.05
C LEU A 94 9.25 -2.74 -2.37
N TYR A 95 9.41 -1.88 -3.38
CA TYR A 95 9.93 -2.27 -4.69
C TYR A 95 11.29 -2.99 -4.64
N PRO A 96 12.29 -2.58 -3.81
CA PRO A 96 13.56 -3.32 -3.70
C PRO A 96 13.43 -4.76 -3.17
N PHE A 97 12.32 -5.08 -2.51
CA PHE A 97 12.07 -6.37 -1.86
C PHE A 97 11.04 -7.22 -2.61
N LEU A 98 10.02 -6.57 -3.18
CA LEU A 98 8.85 -7.19 -3.81
C LEU A 98 8.56 -6.55 -5.18
N PRO A 99 9.51 -6.60 -6.14
CA PRO A 99 9.41 -5.83 -7.38
C PRO A 99 8.15 -6.16 -8.20
N PHE A 100 7.76 -7.44 -8.25
CA PHE A 100 6.58 -7.88 -9.01
C PHE A 100 5.26 -7.41 -8.39
N SER A 101 5.12 -7.54 -7.07
CA SER A 101 3.92 -7.11 -6.34
C SER A 101 3.80 -5.59 -6.32
N SER A 102 4.91 -4.86 -6.16
CA SER A 102 4.96 -3.40 -6.28
C SER A 102 4.55 -2.96 -7.69
N GLN A 103 5.04 -3.60 -8.74
CA GLN A 103 4.64 -3.30 -10.11
C GLN A 103 3.17 -3.65 -10.39
N GLN A 104 2.64 -4.71 -9.76
CA GLN A 104 1.22 -5.01 -9.86
C GLN A 104 0.38 -3.94 -9.17
N LEU A 105 0.77 -3.49 -7.96
CA LEU A 105 0.12 -2.40 -7.25
C LEU A 105 0.16 -1.09 -8.05
N HIS A 106 1.30 -0.77 -8.69
CA HIS A 106 1.44 0.36 -9.61
C HIS A 106 0.33 0.43 -10.65
N ARG A 107 0.12 -0.69 -11.36
CA ARG A 107 -0.93 -0.81 -12.37
C ARG A 107 -2.32 -0.76 -11.75
N LEU A 108 -2.54 -1.40 -10.60
CA LEU A 108 -3.83 -1.35 -9.89
C LEU A 108 -4.23 0.07 -9.51
N LEU A 109 -3.25 0.90 -9.12
CA LEU A 109 -3.45 2.32 -8.85
C LEU A 109 -3.72 3.15 -10.12
N GLY A 110 -3.61 2.57 -11.31
CA GLY A 110 -3.86 3.26 -12.58
C GLY A 110 -2.66 4.03 -13.14
N PHE A 111 -1.45 3.74 -12.65
CA PHE A 111 -0.24 4.33 -13.22
C PHE A 111 0.29 3.50 -14.41
N ASP A 112 0.75 4.22 -15.44
CA ASP A 112 1.47 3.65 -16.57
C ASP A 112 2.97 3.50 -16.27
N GLY A 113 3.68 2.72 -17.09
CA GLY A 113 5.13 2.53 -16.98
C GLY A 113 5.56 1.61 -15.84
N GLU A 114 6.81 1.76 -15.40
CA GLU A 114 7.42 0.96 -14.34
C GLU A 114 7.59 1.76 -13.05
N VAL A 115 7.52 1.09 -11.89
CA VAL A 115 7.71 1.74 -10.58
C VAL A 115 9.04 2.49 -10.49
N LYS A 116 10.10 1.92 -11.08
CA LYS A 116 11.45 2.50 -11.09
C LYS A 116 11.53 3.85 -11.81
N ASP A 117 10.60 4.12 -12.73
CA ASP A 117 10.61 5.36 -13.50
C ASP A 117 10.20 6.56 -12.64
N ASP A 118 9.48 6.32 -11.53
CA ASP A 118 9.06 7.35 -10.57
C ASP A 118 10.15 7.69 -9.54
N GLY A 119 11.24 6.92 -9.47
CA GLY A 119 12.29 7.10 -8.46
C GLY A 119 11.82 6.87 -7.02
N TRP A 120 12.59 7.37 -6.06
CA TRP A 120 12.34 7.20 -4.61
C TRP A 120 11.44 8.31 -4.04
N GLU A 121 10.27 8.51 -4.66
CA GLU A 121 9.35 9.58 -4.29
C GLU A 121 7.92 9.08 -4.03
N LEU A 122 7.20 9.83 -3.20
CA LEU A 122 5.77 9.61 -2.97
C LEU A 122 4.97 10.26 -4.10
N ARG A 123 4.55 9.43 -5.08
CA ARG A 123 3.66 9.85 -6.17
C ARG A 123 2.21 9.70 -5.78
N LEU A 124 1.53 10.80 -5.46
CA LEU A 124 0.11 10.74 -5.10
C LEU A 124 -0.75 10.49 -6.35
N PRO A 125 -1.76 9.60 -6.27
CA PRO A 125 -2.69 9.42 -7.37
C PRO A 125 -3.55 10.70 -7.52
N PRO A 126 -3.56 11.36 -8.69
CA PRO A 126 -4.39 12.54 -8.93
C PRO A 126 -5.87 12.19 -8.83
N ALA A 127 -6.67 13.17 -8.43
CA ALA A 127 -8.12 13.05 -8.46
C ALA A 127 -8.63 12.76 -9.87
N GLY A 128 -9.65 11.92 -9.98
CA GLY A 128 -10.18 11.45 -11.25
C GLY A 128 -9.38 10.33 -11.93
N GLN A 129 -8.20 9.96 -11.41
CA GLN A 129 -7.44 8.83 -11.97
C GLN A 129 -8.26 7.54 -11.87
N LYS A 130 -8.34 6.81 -12.99
CA LYS A 130 -9.04 5.52 -13.04
C LYS A 130 -8.16 4.43 -12.44
N LEU A 131 -8.64 3.82 -11.37
CA LEU A 131 -8.11 2.62 -10.76
C LEU A 131 -8.55 1.40 -11.58
N LEU A 132 -7.66 0.41 -11.68
CA LEU A 132 -8.04 -0.88 -12.25
C LEU A 132 -8.81 -1.72 -11.23
N GLU A 133 -9.44 -2.79 -11.72
CA GLU A 133 -10.15 -3.73 -10.87
C GLU A 133 -9.19 -4.35 -9.83
N PRO A 134 -9.51 -4.24 -8.53
CA PRO A 134 -8.64 -4.72 -7.47
C PRO A 134 -8.53 -6.24 -7.52
N LYS A 135 -7.29 -6.73 -7.59
CA LYS A 135 -6.97 -8.16 -7.48
C LYS A 135 -6.09 -8.38 -6.25
N PRO A 136 -6.29 -9.49 -5.51
CA PRO A 136 -5.38 -9.84 -4.42
C PRO A 136 -3.92 -9.86 -4.90
N LEU A 137 -3.03 -9.18 -4.17
CA LEU A 137 -1.59 -9.14 -4.50
C LEU A 137 -0.87 -10.41 -4.04
N PHE A 138 -1.39 -11.09 -3.02
CA PHE A 138 -0.82 -12.29 -2.43
C PHE A 138 -1.91 -13.34 -2.25
N SER A 139 -1.61 -14.58 -2.62
CA SER A 139 -2.41 -15.75 -2.24
C SER A 139 -1.96 -16.22 -0.86
N LYS A 140 -2.91 -16.71 -0.05
CA LYS A 140 -2.56 -17.42 1.18
C LYS A 140 -1.82 -18.70 0.80
N LEU A 141 -0.74 -19.01 1.50
CA LEU A 141 -0.08 -20.31 1.38
C LEU A 141 -0.98 -21.37 2.03
N ASP A 142 -1.25 -22.45 1.30
CA ASP A 142 -1.98 -23.61 1.82
C ASP A 142 -1.02 -24.43 2.70
N ASP A 143 -1.49 -24.85 3.87
CA ASP A 143 -0.72 -25.67 4.80
C ASP A 143 -0.24 -26.98 4.13
N LYS A 144 -1.03 -27.52 3.19
CA LYS A 144 -0.62 -28.68 2.38
C LYS A 144 0.59 -28.42 1.50
N LEU A 145 0.64 -27.24 0.87
CA LEU A 145 1.77 -26.84 0.05
C LEU A 145 3.03 -26.68 0.92
N VAL A 146 2.87 -26.13 2.13
CA VAL A 146 3.98 -26.02 3.10
C VAL A 146 4.50 -27.40 3.48
N GLU A 147 3.63 -28.37 3.73
CA GLU A 147 3.99 -29.75 4.06
C GLU A 147 4.72 -30.45 2.90
N GLU A 148 4.23 -30.30 1.67
CA GLU A 148 4.83 -30.88 0.45
C GLU A 148 6.26 -30.34 0.21
N GLU A 149 6.45 -29.02 0.30
CA GLU A 149 7.76 -28.38 0.12
C GLU A 149 8.73 -28.74 1.26
N THR A 150 8.23 -28.85 2.49
CA THR A 150 9.05 -29.28 3.65
C THR A 150 9.51 -30.74 3.49
N ALA A 151 8.68 -31.61 2.93
CA ALA A 151 9.06 -33.00 2.65
C ALA A 151 10.20 -33.11 1.62
N TRP A 152 10.27 -32.17 0.68
CA TRP A 152 11.33 -32.08 -0.32
C TRP A 152 12.70 -31.64 0.24
N LEU A 153 12.71 -30.82 1.29
CA LEU A 153 13.95 -30.26 1.88
C LEU A 153 14.77 -31.27 2.70
N GLY A 154 14.26 -32.49 2.89
CA GLY A 154 14.91 -33.53 3.69
C GLY A 154 14.83 -33.23 5.19
N LYS A 155 14.76 -34.28 6.02
CA LYS A 155 14.89 -34.11 7.47
C LYS A 155 16.36 -33.80 7.78
N PRO A 156 16.66 -32.84 8.67
CA PRO A 156 18.03 -32.66 9.14
C PRO A 156 18.51 -33.97 9.79
N ASP A 157 19.73 -34.40 9.41
CA ASP A 157 20.42 -35.57 9.97
C ASP A 157 20.65 -35.43 11.49
#